data_AF-A0A4R5L4C2-F1
#
_entry.id   AF-A0A4R5L4C2-F1
#
_cell.length_a   1.000
_cell.length_b   1.000
_cell.length_c   1.000
_cell.angle_alpha   90.00
_cell.angle_beta   90.00
_cell.angle_gamma   90.00
#
_symmetry.space_group_name_H-M   'P 1'
#
loop_
_entity.id
_entity.type
_entity.pdbx_description
1 polymer ?
#
loop_
_entity_poly.entity_id
_entity_poly.type
_entity_poly.pdbx_seq_one_letter_code
_entity_poly.pdbx_strand_id
1 'polypeptide(L)'
;MQGVSFVHAGERRIPPSTARAQVPLAAFIQISLRNHLCVVALRSPHGKAFHLGTLVRTMFESFYLYEAGFGIRDVAVFAAVDRHLCALSLQVAGGASYFLDDDAFSAATELLSLYDQQIKDAPLGAIVDAHTKSKLNFEADEAKRMSIPQLVRRLQARRAMGIRKRVNV
;
A
#
# COMPACT_ATOMS: atom_id res chain seq x y z
N MET A 1 56.21 44.84 -4.54
CA MET A 1 54.94 44.93 -3.78
C MET A 1 53.92 44.04 -4.48
N GLN A 2 53.60 42.88 -3.88
CA GLN A 2 52.23 42.48 -3.46
C GLN A 2 51.19 42.59 -4.61
N GLY A 3 50.63 41.54 -5.19
CA GLY A 3 50.13 40.29 -4.61
C GLY A 3 48.64 40.43 -4.31
N VAL A 4 47.75 40.01 -5.22
CA VAL A 4 46.36 39.68 -4.88
C VAL A 4 45.93 38.46 -5.69
N SER A 5 45.90 37.32 -5.01
CA SER A 5 45.33 36.06 -5.48
C SER A 5 43.85 36.06 -5.12
N PHE A 6 42.97 35.97 -6.13
CA PHE A 6 41.55 35.71 -5.90
C PHE A 6 41.35 34.20 -5.77
N VAL A 7 41.34 33.72 -4.53
CA VAL A 7 40.80 32.41 -4.18
C VAL A 7 39.28 32.45 -4.33
N HIS A 8 38.76 31.79 -5.36
CA HIS A 8 37.34 31.51 -5.49
C HIS A 8 36.91 30.67 -4.28
N ALA A 9 36.04 31.23 -3.46
CA ALA A 9 35.42 30.55 -2.33
C ALA A 9 34.76 29.27 -2.84
N GLY A 10 35.24 28.14 -2.35
CA GLY A 10 34.70 26.83 -2.70
C GLY A 10 33.19 26.80 -2.47
N GLU A 11 32.44 26.55 -3.54
CA GLU A 11 31.08 26.05 -3.43
C GLU A 11 31.13 24.82 -2.53
N ARG A 12 30.64 24.98 -1.30
CA ARG A 12 30.35 23.85 -0.43
C ARG A 12 29.33 23.00 -1.17
N ARG A 13 29.81 21.96 -1.86
CA ARG A 13 28.97 20.83 -2.29
C ARG A 13 28.31 20.28 -1.04
N ILE A 14 27.06 20.66 -0.81
CA ILE A 14 26.20 19.97 0.13
C ILE A 14 26.12 18.54 -0.43
N PRO A 15 26.60 17.51 0.29
CA PRO A 15 26.44 16.14 -0.17
C PRO A 15 24.94 15.87 -0.38
N PRO A 16 24.54 15.14 -1.43
CA PRO A 16 23.14 14.80 -1.62
C PRO A 16 22.64 14.13 -0.34
N SER A 17 21.61 14.74 0.24
CA SER A 17 20.93 14.22 1.41
C SER A 17 20.60 12.74 1.17
N THR A 18 20.98 11.89 2.11
CA THR A 18 20.57 10.48 2.17
C THR A 18 19.06 10.32 2.43
N ALA A 19 18.31 11.42 2.46
CA ALA A 19 16.85 11.43 2.51
C ALA A 19 16.30 10.72 1.26
N ARG A 20 15.77 9.52 1.46
CA ARG A 20 14.97 8.84 0.46
C ARG A 20 13.76 9.71 0.15
N ALA A 21 13.52 9.95 -1.14
CA ALA A 21 12.36 10.70 -1.60
C ALA A 21 11.08 10.10 -0.97
N GLN A 22 10.22 10.96 -0.42
CA GLN A 22 8.90 10.59 0.08
C GLN A 22 7.82 11.05 -0.90
N VAL A 23 6.60 10.57 -0.71
CA VAL A 23 5.44 11.05 -1.48
C VAL A 23 5.18 12.52 -1.12
N PRO A 24 5.04 13.42 -2.10
CA PRO A 24 4.64 14.80 -1.83
C PRO A 24 3.29 14.86 -1.11
N LEU A 25 3.12 15.79 -0.17
CA LEU A 25 1.90 15.93 0.63
C LEU A 25 0.62 15.97 -0.22
N ALA A 26 0.63 16.71 -1.32
CA ALA A 26 -0.51 16.80 -2.23
C ALA A 26 -0.89 15.44 -2.83
N ALA A 27 0.10 14.63 -3.23
CA ALA A 27 -0.14 13.29 -3.76
C ALA A 27 -0.65 12.34 -2.67
N PHE A 28 -0.11 12.43 -1.44
CA PHE A 28 -0.64 11.68 -0.30
C PHE A 28 -2.12 12.00 -0.04
N ILE A 29 -2.49 13.29 0.02
CA ILE A 29 -3.88 13.72 0.24
C ILE A 29 -4.79 13.17 -0.87
N GLN A 30 -4.37 13.23 -2.14
CA GLN A 30 -5.16 12.69 -3.23
C GLN A 30 -5.37 11.18 -3.14
N ILE A 31 -4.33 10.41 -2.80
CA ILE A 31 -4.43 8.95 -2.65
C ILE A 31 -5.34 8.60 -1.48
N SER A 32 -5.12 9.21 -0.32
CA SER A 32 -5.93 8.97 0.89
C SER A 32 -7.39 9.32 0.62
N LEU A 33 -7.68 10.53 0.12
CA LEU A 33 -9.04 10.98 -0.16
C LEU A 33 -9.77 10.07 -1.15
N ARG A 34 -9.11 9.69 -2.26
CA ARG A 34 -9.70 8.77 -3.25
C ARG A 34 -10.12 7.45 -2.60
N ASN A 35 -9.26 6.88 -1.77
CA ASN A 35 -9.52 5.58 -1.16
C ASN A 35 -10.65 5.67 -0.12
N HIS A 36 -10.65 6.69 0.73
CA HIS A 36 -11.71 6.91 1.73
C HIS A 36 -13.06 7.21 1.07
N LEU A 37 -13.09 7.98 -0.02
CA LEU A 37 -14.31 8.21 -0.80
C LEU A 37 -14.86 6.92 -1.44
N CYS A 38 -14.00 5.96 -1.81
CA CYS A 38 -14.47 4.66 -2.30
C CYS A 38 -15.22 3.89 -1.20
N VAL A 39 -14.73 3.92 0.05
CA VAL A 39 -15.43 3.29 1.19
C VAL A 39 -16.77 3.98 1.44
N VAL A 40 -16.80 5.32 1.44
CA VAL A 40 -18.04 6.10 1.60
C VAL A 40 -19.05 5.76 0.48
N ALA A 41 -18.60 5.67 -0.76
CA ALA A 41 -19.46 5.29 -1.88
C ALA A 41 -20.04 3.88 -1.70
N LEU A 42 -19.25 2.92 -1.20
CA LEU A 42 -19.70 1.57 -0.87
C LEU A 42 -20.62 1.50 0.36
N ARG A 43 -20.81 2.60 1.10
CA ARG A 43 -21.85 2.73 2.14
C ARG A 43 -23.10 3.46 1.66
N SER A 44 -23.24 3.59 0.35
CA SER A 44 -24.36 4.28 -0.28
C SER A 44 -24.90 3.47 -1.45
N PRO A 45 -26.07 3.85 -2.00
CA PRO A 45 -26.59 3.28 -3.24
C PRO A 45 -25.68 3.49 -4.47
N HIS A 46 -24.63 4.31 -4.36
CA HIS A 46 -23.71 4.63 -5.44
C HIS A 46 -22.47 3.73 -5.48
N GLY A 47 -22.41 2.70 -4.65
CA GLY A 47 -21.38 1.66 -4.70
C GLY A 47 -21.30 1.01 -6.09
N LYS A 48 -20.09 0.72 -6.55
CA LYS A 48 -19.81 0.18 -7.90
C LYS A 48 -18.58 -0.71 -7.86
N ALA A 49 -18.43 -1.56 -8.88
CA ALA A 49 -17.25 -2.40 -9.11
C ALA A 49 -15.92 -1.63 -8.99
N PHE A 50 -15.90 -0.39 -9.50
CA PHE A 50 -14.73 0.48 -9.41
C PHE A 50 -14.29 0.75 -7.95
N HIS A 51 -15.24 1.00 -7.05
CA HIS A 51 -14.95 1.28 -5.64
C HIS A 51 -14.40 0.04 -4.94
N LEU A 52 -15.06 -1.12 -5.12
CA LEU A 52 -14.60 -2.40 -4.56
C LEU A 52 -13.22 -2.77 -5.11
N GLY A 53 -13.03 -2.68 -6.42
CA GLY A 53 -11.73 -2.96 -7.05
C GLY A 53 -10.62 -2.05 -6.52
N THR A 54 -10.93 -0.80 -6.16
CA THR A 54 -9.94 0.12 -5.58
C THR A 54 -9.51 -0.34 -4.20
N LEU A 55 -10.44 -0.77 -3.34
CA LEU A 55 -10.10 -1.37 -2.04
C LEU A 55 -9.28 -2.64 -2.17
N VAL A 56 -9.63 -3.52 -3.12
CA VAL A 56 -8.87 -4.74 -3.38
C VAL A 56 -7.44 -4.40 -3.80
N ARG A 57 -7.23 -3.46 -4.74
CA ARG A 57 -5.88 -3.03 -5.14
C ARG A 57 -5.09 -2.42 -3.97
N THR A 58 -5.73 -1.55 -3.18
CA THR A 58 -5.12 -0.96 -1.98
C THR A 58 -4.71 -2.02 -0.96
N MET A 59 -5.51 -3.07 -0.76
CA MET A 59 -5.18 -4.18 0.13
C MET A 59 -3.89 -4.89 -0.30
N PHE A 60 -3.74 -5.19 -1.60
CA PHE A 60 -2.54 -5.83 -2.12
C PHE A 60 -1.31 -4.93 -2.03
N GLU A 61 -1.44 -3.64 -2.36
CA GLU A 61 -0.33 -2.68 -2.20
C GLU A 61 0.10 -2.53 -0.75
N SER A 62 -0.86 -2.41 0.17
CA SER A 62 -0.62 -2.35 1.61
C SER A 62 0.05 -3.62 2.13
N PHE A 63 -0.33 -4.79 1.62
CA PHE A 63 0.33 -6.05 1.93
C PHE A 63 1.80 -6.05 1.49
N TYR A 64 2.11 -5.57 0.28
CA TYR A 64 3.50 -5.54 -0.20
C TYR A 64 4.36 -4.50 0.53
N LEU A 65 3.77 -3.40 1.00
CA LEU A 65 4.41 -2.45 1.93
C LEU A 65 4.68 -3.12 3.28
N TYR A 66 3.72 -3.86 3.81
CA TYR A 66 3.90 -4.65 5.04
C TYR A 66 5.00 -5.71 4.90
N GLU A 67 5.03 -6.44 3.78
CA GLU A 67 6.10 -7.40 3.46
C GLU A 67 7.48 -6.71 3.40
N ALA A 68 7.53 -5.45 2.97
CA ALA A 68 8.75 -4.63 2.93
C ALA A 68 9.13 -4.04 4.29
N GLY A 69 8.29 -4.21 5.33
CA GLY A 69 8.55 -3.75 6.70
C GLY A 69 7.85 -2.45 7.08
N PHE A 70 6.89 -1.97 6.29
CA PHE A 70 6.16 -0.74 6.59
C PHE A 70 4.80 -1.04 7.21
N GLY A 71 4.51 -0.38 8.35
CA GLY A 71 3.30 -0.58 9.14
C GLY A 71 3.53 -1.50 10.35
N ILE A 72 2.85 -1.20 11.46
CA ILE A 72 3.05 -1.84 12.76
C ILE A 72 1.94 -2.85 13.14
N ARG A 73 0.93 -3.02 12.28
CA ARG A 73 -0.22 -3.89 12.56
C ARG A 73 0.07 -5.37 12.33
N ASP A 74 -0.79 -6.21 12.90
CA ASP A 74 -0.78 -7.65 12.64
C ASP A 74 -1.12 -7.94 11.16
N VAL A 75 -0.43 -8.90 10.56
CA VAL A 75 -0.73 -9.43 9.23
C VAL A 75 -2.16 -9.98 9.12
N ALA A 76 -2.78 -10.33 10.26
CA ALA A 76 -4.17 -10.76 10.36
C ALA A 76 -5.18 -9.76 9.76
N VAL A 77 -4.86 -8.46 9.74
CA VAL A 77 -5.73 -7.42 9.13
C VAL A 77 -6.04 -7.73 7.67
N PHE A 78 -5.05 -8.19 6.91
CA PHE A 78 -5.23 -8.51 5.49
C PHE A 78 -6.17 -9.69 5.30
N ALA A 79 -6.05 -10.72 6.14
CA ALA A 79 -6.95 -11.87 6.09
C ALA A 79 -8.38 -11.52 6.50
N ALA A 80 -8.57 -10.60 7.46
CA ALA A 80 -9.89 -10.12 7.85
C ALA A 80 -10.57 -9.37 6.71
N VAL A 81 -9.87 -8.39 6.12
CA VAL A 81 -10.41 -7.58 5.01
C VAL A 81 -10.69 -8.45 3.79
N ASP A 82 -9.77 -9.35 3.43
CA ASP A 82 -9.94 -10.27 2.30
C ASP A 82 -11.23 -11.09 2.40
N ARG A 83 -11.57 -11.60 3.59
CA ARG A 83 -12.84 -12.33 3.80
C ARG A 83 -14.05 -11.46 3.49
N HIS A 84 -14.10 -10.23 4.02
CA HIS A 84 -15.23 -9.33 3.79
C HIS A 84 -15.35 -8.91 2.32
N LEU A 85 -14.25 -8.56 1.67
CA LEU A 85 -14.26 -8.15 0.27
C LEU A 85 -14.59 -9.32 -0.67
N CYS A 86 -14.14 -10.54 -0.36
CA CYS A 86 -14.51 -11.74 -1.12
C CYS A 86 -15.99 -12.08 -0.93
N ALA A 87 -16.52 -12.01 0.30
CA ALA A 87 -17.94 -12.23 0.56
C ALA A 87 -18.81 -11.24 -0.23
N LEU A 88 -18.45 -9.95 -0.20
CA LEU A 88 -19.11 -8.93 -1.02
C LEU A 88 -19.01 -9.26 -2.52
N SER A 89 -17.83 -9.67 -3.00
CA SER A 89 -17.65 -10.06 -4.41
C SER A 89 -18.56 -11.22 -4.83
N LEU A 90 -18.80 -12.19 -3.95
CA LEU A 90 -19.70 -13.31 -4.21
C LEU A 90 -21.17 -12.86 -4.20
N GLN A 91 -21.55 -11.99 -3.27
CA GLN A 91 -22.90 -11.44 -3.19
C GLN A 91 -23.25 -10.63 -4.45
N VAL A 92 -22.35 -9.77 -4.93
CA VAL A 92 -22.59 -8.97 -6.16
C VAL A 92 -22.63 -9.86 -7.41
N ALA A 93 -21.87 -10.95 -7.44
CA ALA A 93 -21.97 -11.95 -8.51
C ALA A 93 -23.35 -12.65 -8.52
N GLY A 94 -23.99 -12.76 -7.36
CA GLY A 94 -25.37 -13.21 -7.20
C GLY A 94 -26.45 -12.14 -7.42
N GLY A 95 -26.08 -10.92 -7.85
CA GLY A 95 -27.00 -9.83 -8.15
C GLY A 95 -27.23 -8.82 -7.02
N ALA A 96 -26.49 -8.92 -5.90
CA ALA A 96 -26.54 -7.92 -4.84
C ALA A 96 -25.90 -6.59 -5.27
N SER A 97 -26.19 -5.52 -4.53
CA SER A 97 -25.55 -4.22 -4.70
C SER A 97 -24.14 -4.20 -4.11
N TYR A 98 -23.27 -3.34 -4.63
CA TYR A 98 -21.94 -3.09 -4.06
C TYR A 98 -22.07 -2.30 -2.75
N PHE A 99 -22.27 -2.99 -1.64
CA PHE A 99 -22.49 -2.36 -0.34
C PHE A 99 -21.65 -3.02 0.76
N LEU A 100 -20.96 -2.23 1.58
CA LEU A 100 -20.26 -2.72 2.77
C LEU A 100 -21.20 -2.69 3.96
N ASP A 101 -21.43 -3.85 4.57
CA ASP A 101 -22.02 -3.91 5.92
C ASP A 101 -21.08 -3.28 6.97
N ASP A 102 -21.54 -3.21 8.21
CA ASP A 102 -20.82 -2.49 9.28
C ASP A 102 -19.45 -3.13 9.58
N ASP A 103 -19.37 -4.47 9.55
CA ASP A 103 -18.12 -5.21 9.78
C ASP A 103 -17.13 -5.02 8.63
N ALA A 104 -17.61 -5.12 7.38
CA ALA A 104 -16.81 -4.92 6.19
C ALA A 104 -16.34 -3.47 6.06
N PHE A 105 -17.17 -2.50 6.45
CA PHE A 105 -16.80 -1.09 6.55
C PHE A 105 -15.71 -0.87 7.59
N SER A 106 -15.88 -1.42 8.79
CA SER A 106 -14.88 -1.34 9.87
C SER A 106 -13.52 -1.89 9.40
N ALA A 107 -13.51 -3.09 8.84
CA ALA A 107 -12.29 -3.71 8.31
C ALA A 107 -11.65 -2.87 7.19
N ALA A 108 -12.46 -2.34 6.25
CA ALA A 108 -11.95 -1.49 5.17
C ALA A 108 -11.33 -0.19 5.70
N THR A 109 -11.95 0.46 6.69
CA THR A 109 -11.40 1.69 7.30
C THR A 109 -10.11 1.43 8.09
N GLU A 110 -9.99 0.26 8.73
CA GLU A 110 -8.75 -0.17 9.38
C GLU A 110 -7.62 -0.35 8.36
N LEU A 111 -7.91 -1.01 7.22
CA LEU A 111 -6.96 -1.14 6.12
C LEU A 111 -6.51 0.23 5.59
N LEU A 112 -7.44 1.15 5.36
CA LEU A 112 -7.09 2.49 4.86
C LEU A 112 -6.23 3.27 5.85
N SER A 113 -6.51 3.14 7.14
CA SER A 113 -5.70 3.76 8.20
C SER A 113 -4.27 3.19 8.21
N LEU A 114 -4.13 1.88 8.03
CA LEU A 114 -2.81 1.23 7.87
C LEU A 114 -2.10 1.74 6.61
N TYR A 115 -2.78 1.79 5.48
CA TYR A 115 -2.19 2.20 4.21
C TYR A 115 -1.78 3.68 4.23
N ASP A 116 -2.58 4.56 4.84
CA ASP A 116 -2.24 5.97 5.04
C ASP A 116 -0.98 6.13 5.90
N GLN A 117 -0.85 5.32 6.96
CA GLN A 117 0.39 5.28 7.76
C GLN A 117 1.57 4.84 6.90
N GLN A 118 1.41 3.74 6.15
CA GLN A 118 2.48 3.20 5.32
C GLN A 118 2.95 4.19 4.25
N ILE A 119 2.05 4.94 3.59
CA ILE A 119 2.44 5.94 2.58
C ILE A 119 3.23 7.10 3.21
N LYS A 120 2.86 7.53 4.43
CA LYS A 120 3.58 8.60 5.13
C LYS A 120 5.00 8.19 5.51
N ASP A 121 5.16 6.95 5.97
CA ASP A 121 6.42 6.47 6.53
C ASP A 121 7.36 5.89 5.47
N ALA A 122 6.82 5.31 4.40
CA ALA A 122 7.61 4.61 3.40
C ALA A 122 8.33 5.56 2.43
N PRO A 123 9.56 5.23 2.01
CA PRO A 123 10.19 5.92 0.90
C PRO A 123 9.43 5.63 -0.40
N LEU A 124 9.42 6.59 -1.32
CA LEU A 124 8.74 6.53 -2.61
C LEU A 124 9.07 5.25 -3.39
N GLY A 125 10.35 4.83 -3.37
CA GLY A 125 10.77 3.58 -4.01
C GLY A 125 10.04 2.34 -3.49
N ALA A 126 9.81 2.24 -2.17
CA ALA A 126 9.06 1.12 -1.60
C ALA A 126 7.59 1.13 -2.00
N ILE A 127 7.00 2.32 -2.17
CA ILE A 127 5.61 2.49 -2.62
C ILE A 127 5.48 2.09 -4.09
N VAL A 128 6.41 2.55 -4.95
CA VAL A 128 6.47 2.16 -6.37
C VAL A 128 6.67 0.65 -6.53
N ASP A 129 7.56 0.06 -5.72
CA ASP A 129 7.79 -1.39 -5.72
C ASP A 129 6.53 -2.16 -5.30
N ALA A 130 5.83 -1.70 -4.26
CA ALA A 130 4.60 -2.32 -3.80
C ALA A 130 3.48 -2.24 -4.85
N HIS A 131 3.32 -1.08 -5.50
CA HIS A 131 2.39 -0.90 -6.61
C HIS A 131 2.72 -1.84 -7.77
N THR A 132 4.00 -1.93 -8.15
CA THR A 132 4.46 -2.80 -9.24
C THR A 132 4.19 -4.27 -8.95
N LYS A 133 4.49 -4.74 -7.74
CA LYS A 133 4.18 -6.13 -7.33
C LYS A 133 2.67 -6.41 -7.33
N SER A 134 1.86 -5.47 -6.85
CA SER A 134 0.41 -5.56 -6.86
C SER A 134 -0.11 -5.71 -8.28
N LYS A 135 0.31 -4.82 -9.18
CA LYS A 135 0.00 -4.86 -10.61
C LYS A 135 0.39 -6.20 -11.24
N LEU A 136 1.63 -6.64 -11.07
CA LEU A 136 2.11 -7.91 -11.62
C LEU A 136 1.31 -9.12 -11.10
N ASN A 137 0.85 -9.10 -9.85
CA ASN A 137 0.01 -10.17 -9.32
C ASN A 137 -1.37 -10.20 -9.99
N PHE A 138 -1.99 -9.04 -10.25
CA PHE A 138 -3.27 -8.99 -10.97
C PHE A 138 -3.13 -9.41 -12.45
N GLU A 139 -2.03 -9.03 -13.09
CA GLU A 139 -1.73 -9.36 -14.50
C GLU A 139 -1.25 -10.80 -14.69
N ALA A 140 -0.86 -11.50 -13.63
CA ALA A 140 -0.42 -12.88 -13.70
C ALA A 140 -1.53 -13.83 -14.18
N ASP A 141 -1.13 -14.89 -14.87
CA ASP A 141 -1.96 -16.06 -15.16
C ASP A 141 -2.66 -16.54 -13.88
N GLU A 142 -3.88 -17.04 -13.98
CA GLU A 142 -4.67 -17.47 -12.83
C GLU A 142 -3.93 -18.47 -11.93
N ALA A 143 -3.17 -19.40 -12.52
CA ALA A 143 -2.37 -20.39 -11.79
C ALA A 143 -1.20 -19.77 -10.99
N LYS A 144 -0.73 -18.57 -11.36
CA LYS A 144 0.38 -17.86 -10.71
C LYS A 144 -0.08 -16.70 -9.84
N ARG A 145 -1.31 -16.21 -10.04
CA ARG A 145 -1.92 -15.15 -9.23
C ARG A 145 -2.04 -15.62 -7.79
N MET A 146 -1.46 -14.86 -6.87
CA MET A 146 -1.55 -15.16 -5.45
C MET A 146 -2.70 -14.39 -4.82
N SER A 147 -3.53 -15.06 -4.03
CA SER A 147 -4.50 -14.45 -3.13
C SER A 147 -3.83 -13.91 -1.87
N ILE A 148 -4.50 -13.01 -1.14
CA ILE A 148 -4.00 -12.53 0.16
C ILE A 148 -3.70 -13.69 1.13
N PRO A 149 -4.58 -14.71 1.30
CA PRO A 149 -4.24 -15.86 2.14
C PRO A 149 -2.99 -16.62 1.71
N GLN A 150 -2.71 -16.74 0.41
CA GLN A 150 -1.48 -17.36 -0.09
C GLN A 150 -0.26 -16.48 0.20
N LEU A 151 -0.38 -15.17 0.01
CA LEU A 151 0.68 -14.20 0.31
C LEU A 151 1.02 -14.16 1.80
N VAL A 152 0.02 -14.15 2.67
CA VAL A 152 0.18 -14.21 4.14
C VAL A 152 0.90 -15.50 4.55
N ARG A 153 0.48 -16.66 4.04
CA ARG A 153 1.15 -17.94 4.30
C ARG A 153 2.61 -17.93 3.85
N ARG A 154 2.89 -17.40 2.65
CA ARG A 154 4.25 -17.24 2.13
C ARG A 154 5.12 -16.38 3.06
N LEU A 155 4.58 -15.27 3.55
CA LEU A 155 5.29 -14.38 4.47
C LEU A 155 5.59 -15.07 5.81
N GLN A 156 4.61 -15.77 6.38
CA GLN A 156 4.78 -16.52 7.63
C GLN A 156 5.84 -17.61 7.49
N ALA A 157 5.81 -18.39 6.41
CA ALA A 157 6.83 -19.40 6.13
C ALA A 157 8.24 -18.78 6.02
N ARG A 158 8.39 -17.65 5.31
CA ARG A 158 9.68 -16.94 5.21
C ARG A 158 10.20 -16.46 6.56
N ARG A 159 9.30 -15.95 7.43
CA ARG A 159 9.64 -15.52 8.78
C ARG A 159 10.07 -16.71 9.66
N ALA A 160 9.38 -17.84 9.58
CA ALA A 160 9.73 -19.07 10.29
C ALA A 160 11.11 -19.63 9.88
N MET A 161 11.47 -19.48 8.59
CA MET A 161 12.79 -19.87 8.05
C MET A 161 13.91 -18.85 8.36
N GLY A 162 13.64 -17.79 9.13
CA GLY A 162 14.65 -16.77 9.46
C GLY A 162 15.09 -15.89 8.28
N ILE A 163 14.39 -15.95 7.15
CA ILE A 163 14.70 -15.14 5.95
C ILE A 163 14.21 -13.71 6.19
N ARG A 164 15.02 -12.90 6.87
CA ARG A 164 14.80 -11.43 6.92
C ARG A 164 15.28 -10.82 5.61
N LYS A 165 14.41 -10.07 4.92
CA LYS A 165 14.88 -9.15 3.88
C LYS A 165 15.84 -8.16 4.56
N ARG A 166 17.09 -8.07 4.08
CA ARG A 166 17.93 -6.91 4.42
C ARG A 166 17.17 -5.67 3.95
N VAL A 167 16.67 -4.88 4.89
CA VAL A 167 16.39 -3.49 4.61
C VAL A 167 17.78 -2.90 4.39
N ASN A 168 18.16 -2.68 3.13
CA ASN A 168 19.25 -1.74 2.90
C ASN A 168 18.75 -0.44 3.51
N VAL A 169 19.38 0.00 4.60
CA VAL A 169 19.21 1.32 5.22
C VAL A 169 20.20 2.25 4.53
#